data_AF-A0A2W4U7R7-F1
#
_entry.id   AF-A0A2W4U7R7-F1
#
_cell.length_a   1.000
_cell.length_b   1.000
_cell.length_c   1.000
_cell.angle_alpha   90.00
_cell.angle_beta   90.00
_cell.angle_gamma   90.00
#
_symmetry.space_group_name_H-M   'P 1'
#
loop_
_entity.id
_entity.type
_entity.pdbx_description
1 polymer ?
#
loop_
_entity_poly.entity_id
_entity_poly.type
_entity_poly.pdbx_seq_one_letter_code
_entity_poly.pdbx_strand_id
1 'polypeptide(L)'
;MKIHCIEDRRKPFVEVFQRTAIDAGYALTLGPPARTACPGYAALSANYVHLSPNTPAFELACFRRYFDVAGLVADGERAIISDSDIYVQSGPGALPASVMDLTADGERGGVAASIGMLDGVAEYDASPHFSFWTGQRLRQFCDYLVTSYTERHDQLRVIHDRKLASGAPYASVSDMTLIRLWSDEAGVPLINTNRVEDDRYLDHNISTPDTANSMFRSSLGRKTIQVRSDGIYYVTAEGRPLRPATLHLQGRYKVIARALEKRSTAGVLAGSAYIAAGRFARRLLLRS
;
A
#
# COMPACT_ATOMS: atom_id res chain seq x y z
N MET A 1 -14.86 -10.96 1.46
CA MET A 1 -14.00 -9.90 2.03
C MET A 1 -14.23 -8.63 1.25
N LYS A 2 -14.18 -7.46 1.90
CA LYS A 2 -14.55 -6.17 1.28
C LYS A 2 -13.35 -5.24 1.20
N ILE A 3 -13.15 -4.63 0.04
CA ILE A 3 -12.17 -3.58 -0.20
C ILE A 3 -12.83 -2.23 -0.01
N HIS A 4 -12.15 -1.36 0.74
CA HIS A 4 -12.50 0.03 0.93
C HIS A 4 -11.39 0.89 0.33
N CYS A 5 -11.74 1.71 -0.65
CA CYS A 5 -10.84 2.64 -1.31
C CYS A 5 -11.47 4.05 -1.27
N ILE A 6 -10.81 4.97 -0.57
CA ILE A 6 -11.24 6.36 -0.47
C ILE A 6 -10.53 7.15 -1.57
N GLU A 7 -11.25 7.39 -2.66
CA GLU A 7 -10.76 7.96 -3.90
C GLU A 7 -11.89 8.67 -4.65
N ASP A 8 -11.66 9.92 -5.04
CA ASP A 8 -12.63 10.74 -5.78
C ASP A 8 -12.19 11.03 -7.23
N ARG A 9 -10.94 10.70 -7.59
CA ARG A 9 -10.39 10.97 -8.91
C ARG A 9 -10.96 10.01 -9.94
N ARG A 10 -11.51 10.58 -11.03
CA ARG A 10 -11.87 9.84 -12.24
C ARG A 10 -10.65 9.71 -13.15
N LYS A 11 -9.87 8.65 -12.95
CA LYS A 11 -8.68 8.34 -13.77
C LYS A 11 -8.77 6.92 -14.33
N PRO A 12 -8.19 6.65 -15.52
CA PRO A 12 -8.27 5.32 -16.13
C PRO A 12 -7.78 4.16 -15.26
N PHE A 13 -6.79 4.39 -14.40
CA PHE A 13 -6.27 3.35 -13.51
C PHE A 13 -7.24 3.03 -12.35
N VAL A 14 -8.06 3.99 -11.91
CA VAL A 14 -9.09 3.78 -10.88
C VAL A 14 -10.22 2.89 -11.44
N GLU A 15 -10.60 3.10 -12.69
CA GLU A 15 -11.56 2.23 -13.37
C GLU A 15 -11.04 0.80 -13.54
N VAL A 16 -9.73 0.65 -13.84
CA VAL A 16 -9.09 -0.67 -13.90
C VAL A 16 -9.09 -1.32 -12.51
N PHE A 17 -8.71 -0.60 -11.46
CA PHE A 17 -8.77 -1.12 -10.08
C PHE A 17 -10.18 -1.60 -9.73
N GLN A 18 -11.20 -0.77 -9.98
CA GLN A 18 -12.59 -1.12 -9.71
C GLN A 18 -13.02 -2.41 -10.41
N ARG A 19 -12.77 -2.50 -11.71
CA ARG A 19 -13.15 -3.69 -12.51
C ARG A 19 -12.40 -4.93 -12.04
N THR A 20 -11.09 -4.82 -11.91
CA THR A 20 -10.23 -5.97 -11.52
C THR A 20 -10.55 -6.47 -10.11
N ALA A 21 -10.90 -5.59 -9.18
CA ALA A 21 -11.36 -5.97 -7.84
C ALA A 21 -12.69 -6.75 -7.88
N ILE A 22 -13.67 -6.27 -8.66
CA ILE A 22 -14.97 -6.93 -8.82
C ILE A 22 -14.81 -8.28 -9.53
N ASP A 23 -14.04 -8.32 -10.63
CA ASP A 23 -13.77 -9.54 -11.40
C ASP A 23 -13.05 -10.60 -10.56
N ALA A 24 -12.19 -10.17 -9.62
CA ALA A 24 -11.54 -11.06 -8.67
C ALA A 24 -12.46 -11.53 -7.52
N GLY A 25 -13.71 -11.07 -7.46
CA GLY A 25 -14.71 -11.51 -6.47
C GLY A 25 -14.67 -10.76 -5.14
N TYR A 26 -14.10 -9.56 -5.08
CA TYR A 26 -14.20 -8.71 -3.89
C TYR A 26 -15.46 -7.86 -3.92
N ALA A 27 -16.08 -7.68 -2.75
CA ALA A 27 -16.98 -6.55 -2.55
C ALA A 27 -16.14 -5.26 -2.51
N LEU A 28 -16.64 -4.16 -3.09
CA LEU A 28 -15.89 -2.91 -3.18
C LEU A 28 -16.74 -1.72 -2.73
N THR A 29 -16.19 -0.93 -1.81
CA THR A 29 -16.61 0.44 -1.55
C THR A 29 -15.55 1.38 -2.11
N LEU A 30 -15.92 2.12 -3.15
CA LEU A 30 -15.08 3.13 -3.80
C LEU A 30 -15.85 4.45 -3.79
N GLY A 31 -15.24 5.50 -3.26
CA GLY A 31 -15.87 6.81 -3.23
C GLY A 31 -15.03 7.88 -2.54
N PRO A 32 -15.48 9.15 -2.59
CA PRO A 32 -14.79 10.24 -1.93
C PRO A 32 -14.74 10.05 -0.41
N PRO A 33 -13.88 10.79 0.30
CA PRO A 33 -13.93 10.88 1.76
C PRO A 33 -15.34 11.21 2.25
N ALA A 34 -15.73 10.67 3.40
CA ALA A 34 -17.06 10.88 3.93
C ALA A 34 -17.32 12.37 4.21
N ARG A 35 -18.53 12.84 3.95
CA ARG A 35 -18.90 14.23 4.26
C ARG A 35 -19.37 14.42 5.70
N THR A 36 -19.63 13.32 6.41
CA THR A 36 -20.07 13.33 7.80
C THR A 36 -18.96 13.83 8.71
N ALA A 37 -19.36 14.51 9.79
CA ALA A 37 -18.44 14.90 10.83
C ALA A 37 -17.79 13.65 11.46
N CYS A 38 -16.47 13.67 11.59
CA CYS A 38 -15.72 12.65 12.31
C CYS A 38 -14.91 13.37 13.40
N PRO A 39 -15.36 13.34 14.67
CA PRO A 39 -14.71 14.07 15.75
C PRO A 39 -13.23 13.73 15.92
N GLY A 40 -12.86 12.45 15.80
CA GLY A 40 -11.46 12.01 15.87
C GLY A 40 -10.60 12.62 14.76
N TYR A 41 -11.06 12.56 13.50
CA TYR A 41 -10.34 13.19 12.40
C TYR A 41 -10.26 14.72 12.54
N ALA A 42 -11.31 15.36 13.04
CA ALA A 42 -11.32 16.80 13.31
C ALA A 42 -10.28 17.18 14.39
N ALA A 43 -10.20 16.40 15.48
CA ALA A 43 -9.20 16.58 16.52
C ALA A 43 -7.77 16.39 16.00
N LEU A 44 -7.53 15.34 15.22
CA LEU A 44 -6.22 15.13 14.55
C LEU A 44 -5.87 16.30 13.63
N SER A 45 -6.81 16.71 12.77
CA SER A 45 -6.57 17.77 11.78
C SER A 45 -6.28 19.11 12.44
N ALA A 46 -6.95 19.42 13.55
CA ALA A 46 -6.76 20.67 14.29
C ALA A 46 -5.39 20.75 14.98
N ASN A 47 -4.77 19.62 15.30
CA ASN A 47 -3.48 19.55 15.97
C ASN A 47 -2.36 19.02 15.05
N TYR A 48 -2.63 18.84 13.76
CA TYR A 48 -1.67 18.25 12.84
C TYR A 48 -0.40 19.12 12.70
N VAL A 49 0.75 18.53 13.03
CA VAL A 49 2.07 19.11 12.80
C VAL A 49 2.70 18.47 11.57
N HIS A 50 3.09 19.29 10.61
CA HIS A 50 3.57 18.80 9.32
C HIS A 50 5.05 18.39 9.38
N LEU A 51 5.30 17.08 9.23
CA LEU A 51 6.64 16.45 9.26
C LEU A 51 6.83 15.51 8.06
N SER A 52 6.50 15.96 6.85
CA SER A 52 6.59 15.17 5.62
C SER A 52 6.99 16.06 4.44
N PRO A 53 7.66 15.54 3.40
CA PRO A 53 7.91 16.27 2.16
C PRO A 53 6.67 16.37 1.26
N ASN A 54 5.63 15.56 1.49
CA ASN A 54 4.36 15.69 0.79
C ASN A 54 3.61 16.94 1.28
N THR A 55 2.53 17.35 0.61
CA THR A 55 1.73 18.48 1.12
C THR A 55 0.94 18.08 2.36
N PRO A 56 0.63 19.01 3.29
CA PRO A 56 -0.26 18.75 4.42
C PRO A 56 -1.60 18.14 4.00
N ALA A 57 -2.18 18.64 2.90
CA ALA A 57 -3.44 18.14 2.37
C ALA A 57 -3.37 16.68 1.93
N PHE A 58 -2.22 16.25 1.37
CA PHE A 58 -2.02 14.85 0.99
C PHE A 58 -1.96 13.94 2.23
N GLU A 59 -1.15 14.30 3.23
CA GLU A 59 -1.01 13.52 4.47
C GLU A 59 -2.33 13.43 5.24
N LEU A 60 -3.06 14.54 5.37
CA LEU A 60 -4.38 14.56 6.00
C LEU A 60 -5.39 13.68 5.26
N ALA A 61 -5.34 13.62 3.92
CA ALA A 61 -6.16 12.68 3.15
C ALA A 61 -5.76 11.20 3.41
N CYS A 62 -4.46 10.92 3.56
CA CYS A 62 -3.96 9.60 3.96
C CYS A 62 -4.45 9.20 5.36
N PHE A 63 -4.51 10.12 6.33
CA PHE A 63 -5.10 9.83 7.64
C PHE A 63 -6.62 9.66 7.57
N ARG A 64 -7.30 10.49 6.77
CA ARG A 64 -8.76 10.53 6.70
C ARG A 64 -9.37 9.17 6.37
N ARG A 65 -8.73 8.39 5.49
CA ARG A 65 -9.26 7.10 5.05
C ARG A 65 -9.50 6.12 6.19
N TYR A 66 -8.65 6.12 7.23
CA TYR A 66 -8.82 5.19 8.36
C TYR A 66 -10.10 5.50 9.13
N PHE A 67 -10.34 6.78 9.41
CA PHE A 67 -11.56 7.23 10.09
C PHE A 67 -12.81 6.94 9.28
N ASP A 68 -12.77 7.16 7.97
CA ASP A 68 -13.90 6.86 7.09
C ASP A 68 -14.20 5.37 7.04
N VAL A 69 -13.17 4.53 6.93
CA VAL A 69 -13.35 3.07 6.91
C VAL A 69 -13.75 2.53 8.28
N ALA A 70 -13.24 3.09 9.39
CA ALA A 70 -13.62 2.71 10.74
C ALA A 70 -15.12 2.90 11.01
N GLY A 71 -15.74 3.92 10.40
CA GLY A 71 -17.18 4.16 10.47
C GLY A 71 -18.03 3.19 9.64
N LEU A 72 -17.41 2.38 8.77
CA LEU A 72 -18.08 1.45 7.85
C LEU A 72 -17.93 -0.02 8.24
N VAL A 73 -17.08 -0.34 9.23
CA VAL A 73 -16.63 -1.70 9.54
C VAL A 73 -16.94 -2.02 11.01
N ALA A 74 -17.75 -3.05 11.25
CA ALA A 74 -18.08 -3.53 12.60
C ALA A 74 -16.86 -4.21 13.28
N ASP A 75 -16.84 -4.31 14.62
CA ASP A 75 -15.65 -4.80 15.37
C ASP A 75 -15.14 -6.17 14.91
N GLY A 76 -16.06 -7.11 14.67
CA GLY A 76 -15.73 -8.45 14.17
C GLY A 76 -15.58 -8.58 12.65
N GLU A 77 -15.74 -7.49 11.89
CA GLU A 77 -15.64 -7.53 10.44
C GLU A 77 -14.19 -7.28 9.97
N ARG A 78 -13.81 -7.98 8.90
CA ARG A 78 -12.53 -7.80 8.22
C ARG A 78 -12.67 -6.80 7.10
N ALA A 79 -11.73 -5.86 7.01
CA ALA A 79 -11.67 -4.87 5.96
C ALA A 79 -10.31 -4.89 5.25
N ILE A 80 -10.33 -4.61 3.95
CA ILE A 80 -9.12 -4.28 3.20
C ILE A 80 -9.15 -2.78 2.93
N ILE A 81 -8.11 -2.05 3.32
CA ILE A 81 -7.90 -0.67 2.89
C ILE A 81 -6.92 -0.69 1.73
N SER A 82 -7.29 -0.07 0.60
CA SER A 82 -6.51 -0.11 -0.63
C SER A 82 -6.31 1.26 -1.24
N ASP A 83 -5.12 1.46 -1.81
CA ASP A 83 -4.87 2.52 -2.78
C ASP A 83 -5.55 2.17 -4.11
N SER A 84 -5.81 3.18 -4.94
CA SER A 84 -6.55 3.04 -6.21
C SER A 84 -5.67 2.68 -7.40
N ASP A 85 -4.34 2.63 -7.23
CA ASP A 85 -3.36 2.19 -8.23
C ASP A 85 -2.93 0.72 -8.04
N ILE A 86 -3.75 -0.05 -7.34
CA ILE A 86 -3.64 -1.50 -7.29
C ILE A 86 -4.32 -2.13 -8.51
N TYR A 87 -3.70 -3.15 -9.08
CA TYR A 87 -4.33 -4.08 -10.02
C TYR A 87 -4.65 -5.37 -9.26
N VAL A 88 -5.93 -5.72 -9.12
CA VAL A 88 -6.34 -6.91 -8.35
C VAL A 88 -6.49 -8.10 -9.29
N GLN A 89 -5.62 -9.09 -9.17
CA GLN A 89 -5.58 -10.21 -10.11
C GLN A 89 -6.28 -11.46 -9.60
N SER A 90 -6.26 -11.68 -8.29
CA SER A 90 -6.74 -12.91 -7.69
C SER A 90 -7.66 -12.61 -6.51
N GLY A 91 -8.68 -13.44 -6.36
CA GLY A 91 -9.66 -13.31 -5.29
C GLY A 91 -9.11 -13.68 -3.90
N PRO A 92 -9.96 -13.59 -2.86
CA PRO A 92 -9.56 -13.83 -1.47
C PRO A 92 -8.87 -15.17 -1.22
N GLY A 93 -9.22 -16.22 -1.97
CA GLY A 93 -8.61 -17.55 -1.85
C GLY A 93 -7.13 -17.62 -2.24
N ALA A 94 -6.59 -16.59 -2.91
CA ALA A 94 -5.19 -16.50 -3.31
C ALA A 94 -4.34 -15.63 -2.37
N LEU A 95 -4.90 -15.17 -1.25
CA LEU A 95 -4.17 -14.40 -0.26
C LEU A 95 -3.28 -15.31 0.59
N PRO A 96 -2.10 -14.85 1.06
CA PRO A 96 -1.27 -15.60 1.99
C PRO A 96 -2.07 -16.10 3.20
N ALA A 97 -1.83 -17.34 3.65
CA ALA A 97 -2.56 -17.93 4.77
C ALA A 97 -2.32 -17.11 6.05
N SER A 98 -1.09 -16.64 6.25
CA SER A 98 -0.74 -15.76 7.37
C SER A 98 -1.63 -14.51 7.47
N VAL A 99 -2.02 -13.90 6.36
CA VAL A 99 -2.95 -12.75 6.32
C VAL A 99 -4.38 -13.17 6.68
N MET A 100 -4.80 -14.34 6.21
CA MET A 100 -6.14 -14.87 6.45
C MET A 100 -6.34 -15.31 7.90
N ASP A 101 -5.31 -15.90 8.52
CA ASP A 101 -5.29 -16.36 9.90
C ASP A 101 -5.22 -15.18 10.87
N LEU A 102 -4.38 -14.19 10.56
CA LEU A 102 -4.22 -13.00 11.39
C LEU A 102 -5.53 -12.24 11.59
N THR A 103 -6.38 -12.24 10.58
CA THR A 103 -7.67 -11.55 10.62
C THR A 103 -8.82 -12.46 11.09
N ALA A 104 -8.53 -13.72 11.44
CA ALA A 104 -9.54 -14.68 11.85
C ALA A 104 -10.00 -14.56 13.29
N ASP A 105 -9.11 -14.15 14.19
CA ASP A 105 -9.46 -13.81 15.56
C ASP A 105 -9.91 -12.35 15.58
N GLY A 106 -11.22 -12.09 15.54
CA GLY A 106 -11.75 -10.73 15.35
C GLY A 106 -11.20 -9.71 16.34
N GLU A 107 -11.06 -10.09 17.61
CA GLU A 107 -10.63 -9.19 18.68
C GLU A 107 -9.12 -9.21 18.95
N ARG A 108 -8.45 -10.34 18.73
CA ARG A 108 -6.99 -10.47 18.97
C ARG A 108 -6.17 -10.41 17.69
N GLY A 109 -6.82 -10.36 16.54
CA GLY A 109 -6.20 -10.31 15.24
C GLY A 109 -5.27 -9.12 15.09
N GLY A 110 -4.32 -9.23 14.18
CA GLY A 110 -3.36 -8.17 13.90
C GLY A 110 -3.71 -7.35 12.65
N VAL A 111 -2.69 -6.69 12.12
CA VAL A 111 -2.76 -5.93 10.87
C VAL A 111 -1.77 -6.52 9.87
N ALA A 112 -2.14 -6.55 8.59
CA ALA A 112 -1.19 -6.87 7.54
C ALA A 112 -1.01 -5.67 6.62
N ALA A 113 0.24 -5.22 6.48
CA ALA A 113 0.62 -4.10 5.64
C ALA A 113 1.97 -4.40 4.97
N SER A 114 2.34 -3.62 3.96
CA SER A 114 3.51 -3.90 3.14
C SER A 114 4.73 -3.17 3.68
N ILE A 115 5.80 -3.88 4.03
CA ILE A 115 7.08 -3.25 4.42
C ILE A 115 8.05 -3.42 3.26
N GLY A 116 8.53 -2.28 2.75
CA GLY A 116 9.51 -2.24 1.66
C GLY A 116 10.82 -2.91 2.07
N MET A 117 11.55 -3.42 1.09
CA MET A 117 12.89 -3.93 1.27
C MET A 117 13.83 -3.18 0.33
N LEU A 118 14.97 -2.75 0.84
CA LEU A 118 16.03 -2.12 0.07
C LEU A 118 17.34 -2.82 0.38
N ASP A 119 17.94 -3.46 -0.62
CA ASP A 119 19.22 -4.18 -0.48
C ASP A 119 19.20 -5.21 0.68
N GLY A 120 18.06 -5.90 0.83
CA GLY A 120 17.85 -6.91 1.88
C GLY A 120 17.52 -6.35 3.28
N VAL A 121 17.47 -5.01 3.43
CA VAL A 121 17.10 -4.35 4.69
C VAL A 121 15.64 -3.92 4.63
N ALA A 122 14.88 -4.25 5.67
CA ALA A 122 13.51 -3.80 5.79
C ALA A 122 13.45 -2.29 6.04
N GLU A 123 12.57 -1.62 5.31
CA GLU A 123 12.20 -0.25 5.61
C GLU A 123 11.54 -0.17 6.98
N TYR A 124 11.64 1.00 7.61
CA TYR A 124 11.00 1.21 8.91
C TYR A 124 9.47 1.29 8.79
N ASP A 125 8.99 1.88 7.71
CA ASP A 125 7.58 2.22 7.53
C ASP A 125 6.75 1.03 7.02
N ALA A 126 5.49 0.97 7.44
CA ALA A 126 4.54 -0.06 7.02
C ALA A 126 3.47 0.54 6.09
N SER A 127 3.59 0.27 4.80
CA SER A 127 2.75 0.85 3.76
C SER A 127 1.39 0.17 3.63
N PRO A 128 0.28 0.91 3.72
CA PRO A 128 -1.08 0.39 3.72
C PRO A 128 -1.67 0.16 2.31
N HIS A 129 -0.84 0.07 1.27
CA HIS A 129 -1.24 0.06 -0.15
C HIS A 129 -2.36 -0.94 -0.47
N PHE A 130 -2.29 -2.12 0.14
CA PHE A 130 -3.35 -3.13 0.14
C PHE A 130 -3.26 -3.86 1.49
N SER A 131 -3.86 -3.24 2.51
CA SER A 131 -3.69 -3.62 3.92
C SER A 131 -4.95 -4.24 4.50
N PHE A 132 -4.78 -5.11 5.49
CA PHE A 132 -5.83 -5.94 6.06
C PHE A 132 -6.01 -5.60 7.54
N TRP A 133 -7.26 -5.44 7.94
CA TRP A 133 -7.66 -4.90 9.23
C TRP A 133 -8.86 -5.67 9.77
N THR A 134 -9.00 -5.71 11.10
CA THR A 134 -10.30 -5.89 11.75
C THR A 134 -10.88 -4.52 12.12
N GLY A 135 -12.19 -4.40 12.24
CA GLY A 135 -12.83 -3.14 12.64
C GLY A 135 -12.33 -2.61 13.98
N GLN A 136 -12.10 -3.50 14.95
CA GLN A 136 -11.55 -3.11 16.25
C GLN A 136 -10.12 -2.54 16.14
N ARG A 137 -9.23 -3.21 15.39
CA ARG A 137 -7.85 -2.73 15.20
C ARG A 137 -7.80 -1.40 14.47
N LEU A 138 -8.70 -1.19 13.51
CA LEU A 138 -8.81 0.07 12.80
C LEU A 138 -9.24 1.21 13.72
N ARG A 139 -10.20 1.00 14.63
CA ARG A 139 -10.59 1.98 15.65
C ARG A 139 -9.45 2.31 16.62
N GLN A 140 -8.77 1.29 17.13
CA GLN A 140 -7.60 1.47 18.00
C GLN A 140 -6.49 2.27 17.31
N PHE A 141 -6.28 2.04 16.01
CA PHE A 141 -5.33 2.83 15.23
C PHE A 141 -5.81 4.28 15.04
N CYS A 142 -7.10 4.51 14.79
CA CYS A 142 -7.66 5.87 14.76
C CYS A 142 -7.45 6.62 16.08
N ASP A 143 -7.67 5.97 17.22
CA ASP A 143 -7.40 6.56 18.54
C ASP A 143 -5.92 6.89 18.70
N TYR A 144 -5.04 5.97 18.29
CA TYR A 144 -3.59 6.21 18.29
C TYR A 144 -3.17 7.41 17.44
N LEU A 145 -3.77 7.57 16.26
CA LEU A 145 -3.53 8.73 15.40
C LEU A 145 -3.92 10.03 16.11
N VAL A 146 -5.07 10.06 16.78
CA VAL A 146 -5.52 11.24 17.54
C VAL A 146 -4.55 11.52 18.69
N THR A 147 -4.22 10.54 19.52
CA THR A 147 -3.28 10.70 20.64
C THR A 147 -1.90 11.18 20.17
N SER A 148 -1.40 10.63 19.05
CA SER A 148 -0.10 11.02 18.49
C SER A 148 -0.01 12.52 18.20
N TYR A 149 -1.07 13.09 17.63
CA TYR A 149 -1.13 14.51 17.28
C TYR A 149 -1.81 15.39 18.34
N THR A 150 -2.32 14.86 19.45
CA THR A 150 -2.89 15.72 20.51
C THR A 150 -1.97 15.80 21.71
N GLU A 151 -1.17 14.75 21.94
CA GLU A 151 -0.40 14.58 23.17
C GLU A 151 1.10 14.33 22.94
N ARG A 152 1.52 13.92 21.73
CA ARG A 152 2.88 13.37 21.50
C ARG A 152 3.71 14.10 20.44
N HIS A 153 3.45 15.38 20.21
CA HIS A 153 4.16 16.18 19.19
C HIS A 153 5.68 16.10 19.27
N ASP A 154 6.25 16.22 20.47
CA ASP A 154 7.71 16.21 20.64
C ASP A 154 8.30 14.84 20.28
N GLN A 155 7.59 13.75 20.60
CA GLN A 155 8.00 12.41 20.19
C GLN A 155 8.01 12.26 18.67
N LEU A 156 6.99 12.79 17.97
CA LEU A 156 6.94 12.78 16.50
C LEU A 156 8.11 13.55 15.88
N ARG A 157 8.48 14.70 16.47
CA ARG A 157 9.66 15.48 16.03
C ARG A 157 10.96 14.71 16.22
N VAL A 158 11.15 14.05 17.37
CA VAL A 158 12.35 13.22 17.62
C VAL A 158 12.45 12.07 16.60
N ILE A 159 11.33 11.45 16.25
CA ILE A 159 11.29 10.38 15.23
C ILE A 159 11.66 10.94 13.85
N HIS A 160 11.09 12.08 13.49
CA HIS A 160 11.40 12.78 12.24
C HIS A 160 12.89 13.14 12.13
N ASP A 161 13.46 13.75 13.18
CA ASP A 161 14.86 14.18 13.19
C ASP A 161 15.81 13.00 13.13
N ARG A 162 15.46 11.86 13.75
CA ARG A 162 16.22 10.61 13.63
C ARG A 162 16.21 10.07 12.20
N LYS A 163 15.06 10.09 11.52
CA LYS A 163 14.95 9.68 10.11
C LYS A 163 15.76 10.60 9.19
N LEU A 164 15.78 11.90 9.46
CA LEU A 164 16.63 12.84 8.73
C LEU A 164 18.11 12.52 8.95
N ALA A 165 18.52 12.29 10.20
CA ALA A 165 19.91 11.97 10.54
C ALA A 165 20.39 10.65 9.93
N SER A 166 19.51 9.69 9.67
CA SER A 166 19.86 8.43 9.00
C SER A 166 20.02 8.56 7.47
N GLY A 167 19.88 9.77 6.92
CA GLY A 167 20.00 10.02 5.48
C GLY A 167 18.82 9.47 4.66
N ALA A 168 17.66 9.23 5.29
CA ALA A 168 16.48 8.76 4.58
C ALA A 168 16.02 9.86 3.60
N PRO A 169 16.03 9.63 2.27
CA PRO A 169 15.82 10.69 1.26
C PRO A 169 14.41 11.28 1.27
N TYR A 170 13.49 10.72 2.06
CA TYR A 170 12.11 11.17 2.24
C TYR A 170 11.68 11.01 3.71
N ALA A 171 12.57 11.36 4.64
CA ALA A 171 12.26 11.36 6.07
C ALA A 171 10.89 12.02 6.32
N SER A 172 9.97 11.25 6.87
CA SER A 172 8.60 11.68 7.12
C SER A 172 8.00 10.96 8.32
N VAL A 173 7.05 11.62 8.97
CA VAL A 173 6.08 11.01 9.86
C VAL A 173 4.75 10.99 9.10
N SER A 174 4.52 9.89 8.39
CA SER A 174 3.30 9.62 7.62
C SER A 174 2.44 8.59 8.34
N ASP A 175 1.28 8.25 7.77
CA ASP A 175 0.47 7.14 8.26
C ASP A 175 1.24 5.81 8.27
N MET A 176 2.14 5.58 7.30
CA MET A 176 2.99 4.38 7.26
C MET A 176 3.92 4.29 8.48
N THR A 177 4.42 5.44 8.93
CA THR A 177 5.24 5.55 10.15
C THR A 177 4.41 5.28 11.38
N LEU A 178 3.21 5.85 11.47
CA LEU A 178 2.34 5.69 12.62
C LEU A 178 1.76 4.26 12.71
N ILE A 179 1.52 3.56 11.60
CA ILE A 179 1.15 2.13 11.62
C ILE A 179 2.24 1.31 12.31
N ARG A 180 3.50 1.53 11.94
CA ARG A 180 4.63 0.81 12.54
C ARG A 180 4.75 1.10 14.04
N LEU A 181 4.76 2.39 14.40
CA LEU A 181 4.89 2.83 15.79
C LEU A 181 3.76 2.29 16.66
N TRP A 182 2.52 2.40 16.19
CA TRP A 182 1.37 1.86 16.90
C TRP A 182 1.48 0.35 17.12
N SER A 183 1.85 -0.40 16.08
CA SER A 183 2.01 -1.85 16.18
C SER A 183 3.08 -2.22 17.22
N ASP A 184 4.23 -1.55 17.19
CA ASP A 184 5.34 -1.80 18.13
C ASP A 184 4.96 -1.41 19.57
N GLU A 185 4.35 -0.23 19.78
CA GLU A 185 4.00 0.28 21.11
C GLU A 185 2.81 -0.46 21.76
N ALA A 186 1.80 -0.81 20.96
CA ALA A 186 0.59 -1.49 21.46
C ALA A 186 0.70 -3.02 21.41
N GLY A 187 1.83 -3.57 20.95
CA GLY A 187 2.03 -5.01 20.83
C GLY A 187 1.07 -5.69 19.85
N VAL A 188 0.59 -4.95 18.84
CA VAL A 188 -0.31 -5.50 17.82
C VAL A 188 0.54 -6.23 16.77
N PRO A 189 0.27 -7.52 16.49
CA PRO A 189 1.03 -8.23 15.47
C PRO A 189 0.86 -7.57 14.09
N LEU A 190 1.98 -7.27 13.43
CA LEU A 190 2.02 -6.72 12.08
C LEU A 190 2.68 -7.72 11.12
N ILE A 191 1.92 -8.20 10.14
CA ILE A 191 2.43 -9.07 9.08
C ILE A 191 2.90 -8.22 7.90
N ASN A 192 4.16 -8.41 7.51
CA ASN A 192 4.67 -7.86 6.25
C ASN A 192 4.08 -8.62 5.06
N THR A 193 3.29 -7.94 4.23
CA THR A 193 2.71 -8.52 3.01
C THR A 193 3.68 -8.59 1.83
N ASN A 194 4.81 -7.88 1.89
CA ASN A 194 5.90 -7.94 0.90
C ASN A 194 6.76 -9.20 1.07
N ARG A 195 6.13 -10.37 1.03
CA ARG A 195 6.78 -11.67 1.14
C ARG A 195 6.06 -12.70 0.29
N VAL A 196 6.80 -13.70 -0.18
CA VAL A 196 6.23 -14.83 -0.90
C VAL A 196 5.89 -15.94 0.11
N GLU A 197 4.67 -16.47 0.06
CA GLU A 197 4.18 -17.55 0.93
C GLU A 197 3.40 -18.54 0.09
N ASP A 198 3.88 -19.77 -0.04
CA ASP A 198 3.23 -20.84 -0.83
C ASP A 198 2.74 -20.38 -2.21
N ASP A 199 3.62 -19.67 -2.92
CA ASP A 199 3.38 -19.08 -4.25
C ASP A 199 2.34 -17.97 -4.31
N ARG A 200 1.92 -17.46 -3.15
CA ARG A 200 1.08 -16.29 -2.97
C ARG A 200 1.95 -15.08 -2.66
N TYR A 201 1.57 -13.94 -3.22
CA TYR A 201 2.31 -12.69 -3.05
C TYR A 201 1.39 -11.49 -3.26
N LEU A 202 1.54 -10.50 -2.41
CA LEU A 202 0.91 -9.19 -2.51
C LEU A 202 1.99 -8.18 -2.84
N ASP A 203 1.88 -7.51 -3.99
CA ASP A 203 2.97 -6.66 -4.45
C ASP A 203 3.12 -5.39 -3.62
N HIS A 204 4.31 -5.19 -3.05
CA HIS A 204 4.64 -3.93 -2.38
C HIS A 204 4.69 -2.76 -3.36
N ASN A 205 5.46 -2.93 -4.44
CA ASN A 205 5.64 -1.92 -5.48
C ASN A 205 6.23 -2.58 -6.72
N ILE A 206 5.62 -2.36 -7.88
CA ILE A 206 6.07 -2.94 -9.15
C ILE A 206 7.52 -2.59 -9.50
N SER A 207 8.05 -1.49 -8.96
CA SER A 207 9.41 -1.01 -9.20
C SER A 207 10.47 -1.45 -8.19
N THR A 208 10.08 -2.13 -7.12
CA THR A 208 10.99 -2.66 -6.09
C THR A 208 11.13 -4.17 -6.27
N PRO A 209 12.30 -4.72 -6.66
CA PRO A 209 12.46 -6.17 -6.85
C PRO A 209 12.46 -6.97 -5.56
N ASP A 210 12.87 -6.36 -4.46
CA ASP A 210 13.13 -7.03 -3.20
C ASP A 210 11.86 -7.30 -2.40
N THR A 211 11.84 -8.48 -1.78
CA THR A 211 10.83 -8.91 -0.82
C THR A 211 11.52 -9.45 0.43
N ALA A 212 10.77 -9.68 1.50
CA ALA A 212 11.35 -10.11 2.77
C ALA A 212 12.11 -11.45 2.71
N ASN A 213 11.79 -12.31 1.74
CA ASN A 213 12.31 -13.67 1.64
C ASN A 213 12.61 -14.16 0.22
N SER A 214 12.59 -13.27 -0.77
CA SER A 214 12.79 -13.57 -2.19
C SER A 214 13.16 -12.30 -2.95
N MET A 215 13.58 -12.44 -4.20
CA MET A 215 13.81 -11.32 -5.11
C MET A 215 13.20 -11.61 -6.48
N PHE A 216 12.71 -10.58 -7.16
CA PHE A 216 12.24 -10.68 -8.54
C PHE A 216 13.26 -10.13 -9.53
N ARG A 217 13.38 -10.76 -10.70
CA ARG A 217 14.11 -10.19 -11.83
C ARG A 217 13.46 -8.87 -12.22
N SER A 218 14.29 -7.91 -12.60
CA SER A 218 13.81 -6.60 -13.06
C SER A 218 14.28 -6.28 -14.48
N SER A 219 13.43 -5.56 -15.21
CA SER A 219 13.67 -5.02 -16.54
C SER A 219 12.89 -3.73 -16.72
N LEU A 220 13.44 -2.76 -17.45
CA LEU A 220 12.79 -1.46 -17.70
C LEU A 220 12.35 -0.74 -16.40
N GLY A 221 13.17 -0.87 -15.34
CA GLY A 221 12.96 -0.21 -14.04
C GLY A 221 11.79 -0.76 -13.21
N ARG A 222 11.33 -1.97 -13.52
CA ARG A 222 10.32 -2.70 -12.76
C ARG A 222 10.60 -4.20 -12.69
N LYS A 223 9.89 -4.91 -11.81
CA LYS A 223 9.79 -6.37 -11.86
C LYS A 223 9.43 -6.83 -13.27
N THR A 224 10.11 -7.86 -13.76
CA THR A 224 9.86 -8.47 -15.07
C THR A 224 8.47 -9.08 -15.09
N ILE A 225 7.69 -8.74 -16.11
CA ILE A 225 6.28 -9.15 -16.24
C ILE A 225 6.17 -10.09 -17.43
N GLN A 226 5.55 -11.23 -17.21
CA GLN A 226 5.07 -12.13 -18.25
C GLN A 226 3.54 -12.02 -18.29
N VAL A 227 3.01 -11.56 -19.42
CA VAL A 227 1.57 -11.55 -19.67
C VAL A 227 1.22 -12.88 -20.33
N ARG A 228 0.34 -13.64 -19.69
CA ARG A 228 -0.15 -14.94 -20.16
C ARG A 228 -1.67 -14.90 -20.30
N SER A 229 -2.24 -15.89 -20.96
CA SER A 229 -3.70 -16.00 -21.15
C SER A 229 -4.46 -16.10 -19.82
N ASP A 230 -3.84 -16.72 -18.82
CA ASP A 230 -4.42 -16.99 -17.51
C ASP A 230 -4.07 -15.93 -16.44
N GLY A 231 -3.15 -15.01 -16.73
CA GLY A 231 -2.79 -13.94 -15.80
C GLY A 231 -1.48 -13.21 -16.09
N ILE A 232 -1.12 -12.33 -15.17
CA ILE A 232 0.14 -11.59 -15.12
C ILE A 232 1.04 -12.29 -14.11
N TYR A 233 2.28 -12.53 -14.51
CA TYR A 233 3.28 -13.21 -13.70
C TYR A 233 4.50 -12.32 -13.53
N TYR A 234 5.06 -12.31 -12.32
CA TYR A 234 6.44 -11.90 -12.09
C TYR A 234 7.38 -13.08 -12.26
N VAL A 235 8.67 -12.79 -12.48
CA VAL A 235 9.71 -13.81 -12.59
C VAL A 235 10.66 -13.66 -11.42
N THR A 236 10.78 -14.68 -10.57
CA THR A 236 11.73 -14.69 -9.45
C THR A 236 13.17 -14.66 -9.96
N ALA A 237 14.14 -14.35 -9.10
CA ALA A 237 15.56 -14.37 -9.44
C ALA A 237 15.99 -15.72 -10.06
N GLU A 238 15.44 -16.82 -9.55
CA GLU A 238 15.66 -18.20 -9.99
C GLU A 238 14.98 -18.52 -11.34
N GLY A 239 14.18 -17.59 -11.88
CA GLY A 239 13.50 -17.76 -13.17
C GLY A 239 12.11 -18.37 -13.07
N ARG A 240 11.59 -18.57 -11.85
CA ARG A 240 10.28 -19.16 -11.63
C ARG A 240 9.17 -18.12 -11.86
N PRO A 241 8.11 -18.44 -12.59
CA PRO A 241 6.96 -17.55 -12.70
C PRO A 241 6.13 -17.60 -11.41
N LEU A 242 5.74 -16.45 -10.91
CA LEU A 242 4.87 -16.30 -9.74
C LEU A 242 3.70 -15.37 -10.09
N ARG A 243 2.48 -15.79 -9.75
CA ARG A 243 1.26 -15.01 -9.98
C ARG A 243 0.93 -14.17 -8.75
N PRO A 244 1.23 -12.85 -8.73
CA PRO A 244 0.81 -12.00 -7.62
C PRO A 244 -0.72 -11.94 -7.52
N ALA A 245 -1.25 -11.85 -6.30
CA ALA A 245 -2.66 -11.57 -6.04
C ALA A 245 -3.01 -10.12 -6.37
N THR A 246 -2.07 -9.19 -6.14
CA THR A 246 -2.19 -7.76 -6.47
C THR A 246 -0.88 -7.24 -7.06
N LEU A 247 -0.96 -6.26 -7.97
CA LEU A 247 0.21 -5.50 -8.44
C LEU A 247 0.04 -4.04 -8.02
N HIS A 248 1.06 -3.43 -7.42
CA HIS A 248 1.00 -2.02 -7.03
C HIS A 248 1.67 -1.14 -8.08
N LEU A 249 0.86 -0.42 -8.86
CA LEU A 249 1.28 0.37 -10.02
C LEU A 249 1.65 1.80 -9.65
N GLN A 250 2.45 1.98 -8.59
CA GLN A 250 2.78 3.29 -8.04
C GLN A 250 3.41 4.24 -9.08
N GLY A 251 3.08 5.53 -8.96
CA GLY A 251 3.70 6.60 -9.73
C GLY A 251 3.40 6.51 -11.22
N ARG A 252 4.46 6.45 -12.05
CA ARG A 252 4.30 6.45 -13.52
C ARG A 252 3.78 5.12 -14.06
N TYR A 253 3.84 4.02 -13.29
CA TYR A 253 3.40 2.71 -13.77
C TYR A 253 1.87 2.58 -13.88
N LYS A 254 1.09 3.55 -13.38
CA LYS A 254 -0.36 3.65 -13.63
C LYS A 254 -0.71 3.62 -15.12
N VAL A 255 0.18 4.10 -15.99
CA VAL A 255 -0.04 4.12 -17.45
C VAL A 255 -0.17 2.72 -18.07
N ILE A 256 0.38 1.67 -17.43
CA ILE A 256 0.28 0.31 -17.95
C ILE A 256 -0.94 -0.46 -17.44
N ALA A 257 -1.76 0.12 -16.55
CA ALA A 257 -2.92 -0.56 -15.95
C ALA A 257 -3.88 -1.12 -17.02
N ARG A 258 -4.21 -0.31 -18.04
CA ARG A 258 -5.07 -0.74 -19.15
C ARG A 258 -4.45 -1.84 -20.01
N ALA A 259 -3.14 -1.85 -20.18
CA ALA A 259 -2.46 -2.90 -20.93
C ALA A 259 -2.47 -4.22 -20.16
N LEU A 260 -2.35 -4.18 -18.83
CA LEU A 260 -2.49 -5.34 -17.96
C LEU A 260 -3.92 -5.90 -17.98
N GLU A 261 -4.94 -5.03 -17.91
CA GLU A 261 -6.35 -5.37 -18.05
C GLU A 261 -6.62 -6.10 -19.38
N LYS A 262 -6.13 -5.54 -20.49
CA LYS A 262 -6.29 -6.09 -21.83
C LYS A 262 -5.37 -7.29 -22.15
N ARG A 263 -4.55 -7.74 -21.19
CA ARG A 263 -3.53 -8.78 -21.41
C ARG A 263 -2.63 -8.50 -22.62
N SER A 264 -2.27 -7.23 -22.83
CA SER A 264 -1.44 -6.82 -23.97
C SER A 264 0.04 -6.79 -23.60
N THR A 265 0.80 -7.81 -24.00
CA THR A 265 2.26 -7.85 -23.85
C THR A 265 2.92 -6.62 -24.49
N ALA A 266 2.54 -6.28 -25.72
CA ALA A 266 3.06 -5.12 -26.42
C ALA A 266 2.78 -3.81 -25.68
N GLY A 267 1.55 -3.62 -25.17
CA GLY A 267 1.18 -2.42 -24.40
C GLY A 267 1.95 -2.29 -23.09
N VAL A 268 2.15 -3.39 -22.38
CA VAL A 268 2.95 -3.43 -21.14
C VAL A 268 4.40 -3.07 -21.44
N LEU A 269 5.00 -3.65 -22.50
CA LEU A 269 6.38 -3.35 -22.91
C LEU A 269 6.55 -1.89 -23.32
N ALA A 270 5.69 -1.38 -24.20
CA ALA A 270 5.75 0.00 -24.68
C ALA A 270 5.63 1.02 -23.54
N GLY A 271 4.64 0.85 -22.65
CA GLY A 271 4.48 1.76 -21.51
C GLY A 271 5.64 1.68 -20.52
N SER A 272 6.22 0.50 -20.32
CA SER A 272 7.41 0.32 -19.46
C SER A 272 8.66 0.97 -20.06
N ALA A 273 8.86 0.82 -21.37
CA ALA A 273 9.97 1.43 -22.09
C ALA A 273 9.88 2.96 -22.06
N TYR A 274 8.67 3.52 -22.24
CA TYR A 274 8.42 4.95 -22.09
C TYR A 274 8.84 5.48 -20.71
N ILE A 275 8.48 4.77 -19.64
CA ILE A 275 8.87 5.14 -18.27
C ILE A 275 10.39 5.07 -18.08
N ALA A 276 11.02 3.98 -18.55
CA ALA A 276 12.45 3.77 -18.43
C ALA A 276 13.25 4.83 -19.19
N ALA A 277 12.86 5.16 -20.42
CA ALA A 277 13.45 6.22 -21.22
C ALA A 277 13.33 7.59 -20.51
N GLY A 278 12.15 7.91 -19.96
CA GLY A 278 11.94 9.14 -19.20
C GLY A 278 12.78 9.24 -17.92
N ARG A 279 13.07 8.11 -17.25
CA ARG A 279 14.00 8.06 -16.11
C ARG A 279 15.44 8.28 -16.54
N PHE A 280 15.85 7.66 -17.65
CA PHE A 280 17.19 7.81 -18.21
C PHE A 280 17.47 9.26 -18.61
N ALA A 281 16.56 9.89 -19.37
CA ALA A 281 16.68 11.29 -19.77
C ALA A 281 16.81 12.25 -18.56
N ARG A 282 16.01 12.04 -17.50
CA ARG A 282 16.11 12.85 -16.28
C ARG A 282 17.46 12.68 -15.57
N ARG A 283 18.03 11.48 -15.56
CA ARG A 283 19.36 11.24 -14.96
C ARG A 283 20.48 11.95 -15.73
N LEU A 284 20.37 12.07 -17.05
CA LEU A 284 21.33 12.83 -17.86
C LEU A 284 21.24 14.33 -17.56
N LEU A 285 20.03 14.88 -17.49
CA LEU A 285 19.81 16.31 -17.22
C LEU A 285 20.18 16.75 -15.80
N LEU A 286 20.18 15.84 -14.82
CA LEU A 286 20.60 16.15 -13.44
C LEU A 286 22.11 15.98 -13.22
N ARG A 287 22.85 15.51 -14.23
CA ARG A 287 24.31 15.38 -14.23
C ARG A 287 25.01 16.49 -15.03
N SER A 288 24.24 17.31 -15.74
CA SER A 288 24.68 18.53 -16.45
C SER A 288 24.37 19.76 -15.61
#